data_AF-A0A1Q6QYG7-F1
#
_entry.id   AF-A0A1Q6QYG7-F1
#
_cell.length_a   1.000
_cell.length_b   1.000
_cell.length_c   1.000
_cell.angle_alpha   90.00
_cell.angle_beta   90.00
_cell.angle_gamma   90.00
#
_symmetry.space_group_name_H-M   'P 1'
#
loop_
_entity.id
_entity.type
_entity.pdbx_description
1 polymer ?
#
loop_
_entity_poly.entity_id
_entity_poly.type
_entity_poly.pdbx_seq_one_letter_code
_entity_poly.pdbx_strand_id
1 'polypeptide(L)'
;MKETLICSLEKHNIYYLSDANVSFYILVPYKEYDNTNISIRLKSNYDSYDLTKNSLEVVTNELINYYKNLDNYNITLILPVFYNNILDRIRVVEDLEMYQIVDRYLGVIFNNAYMFLTKNNVKVNNSIYVINNDSFKKFTNWFVSRYNNRIEYKTILDLVKDNGSYSNYNVIETPNMNFVVGKNTEPTIEKTVEMELETFDNLAKKTIEEKKKEPRKREETLVGSSGFVSYILLGAVSFIVFIGLLYLFVK
;
A
#
# COMPACT_ATOMS: atom_id res chain seq x y z
N MET A 1 -9.30 0.90 -8.78
CA MET A 1 -8.36 1.54 -7.84
C MET A 1 -8.22 3.01 -8.22
N LYS A 2 -8.18 3.95 -7.26
CA LYS A 2 -7.90 5.36 -7.53
C LYS A 2 -6.41 5.52 -7.82
N GLU A 3 -6.09 6.19 -8.92
CA GLU A 3 -4.72 6.49 -9.37
C GLU A 3 -4.47 7.99 -9.12
N THR A 4 -3.35 8.35 -8.49
CA THR A 4 -3.02 9.75 -8.20
C THR A 4 -1.53 9.97 -8.43
N LEU A 5 -1.17 10.92 -9.30
CA LEU A 5 0.22 11.33 -9.47
C LEU A 5 0.66 12.12 -8.23
N ILE A 6 1.72 11.68 -7.56
CA ILE A 6 2.26 12.32 -6.35
C ILE A 6 3.39 13.30 -6.71
N CYS A 7 4.32 12.85 -7.54
CA CYS A 7 5.49 13.62 -7.92
C CYS A 7 6.08 13.05 -9.22
N SER A 8 6.59 13.93 -10.07
CA SER A 8 7.41 13.55 -11.23
C SER A 8 8.88 13.77 -10.89
N LEU A 9 9.70 12.75 -11.13
CA LEU A 9 11.15 12.84 -11.17
C LEU A 9 11.58 13.09 -12.63
N GLU A 10 12.88 13.02 -12.91
CA GLU A 10 13.41 13.30 -14.26
C GLU A 10 12.95 12.25 -15.27
N LYS A 11 13.01 10.96 -14.87
CA LYS A 11 12.71 9.82 -15.76
C LYS A 11 11.57 8.93 -15.28
N HIS A 12 11.09 9.13 -14.06
CA HIS A 12 9.99 8.36 -13.47
C HIS A 12 8.91 9.25 -12.89
N ASN A 13 7.69 8.75 -12.89
CA ASN A 13 6.58 9.31 -12.12
C ASN A 13 6.31 8.43 -10.90
N ILE A 14 6.02 9.07 -9.77
CA ILE A 14 5.57 8.42 -8.55
C ILE A 14 4.06 8.52 -8.49
N TYR A 15 3.37 7.39 -8.55
CA TYR A 15 1.92 7.32 -8.38
C TYR A 15 1.55 6.70 -7.04
N TYR A 16 0.44 7.15 -6.48
CA TYR A 16 -0.27 6.51 -5.39
C TYR A 16 -1.51 5.81 -5.93
N LEU A 17 -1.58 4.52 -5.70
CA LEU A 17 -2.68 3.66 -6.09
C LEU A 17 -3.39 3.17 -4.83
N SER A 18 -4.68 3.46 -4.69
CA SER A 18 -5.44 3.10 -3.49
C SER A 18 -6.90 2.75 -3.75
N ASP A 19 -7.41 1.84 -2.94
CA ASP A 19 -8.84 1.60 -2.75
C ASP A 19 -9.15 1.33 -1.27
N ALA A 20 -10.31 0.75 -0.97
CA ALA A 20 -10.72 0.47 0.40
C ALA A 20 -9.87 -0.62 1.10
N ASN A 21 -9.13 -1.44 0.36
CA ASN A 21 -8.44 -2.63 0.86
C ASN A 21 -6.92 -2.51 0.77
N VAL A 22 -6.41 -1.91 -0.31
CA VAL A 22 -4.98 -1.87 -0.64
C VAL A 22 -4.59 -0.44 -1.00
N SER A 23 -3.41 -0.05 -0.54
CA SER A 23 -2.77 1.18 -0.98
C SER A 23 -1.26 0.99 -1.10
N PHE A 24 -0.69 1.57 -2.15
CA PHE A 24 0.74 1.49 -2.41
C PHE A 24 1.19 2.63 -3.31
N TYR A 25 2.48 2.95 -3.21
CA TYR A 25 3.16 3.83 -4.16
C TYR A 25 3.90 2.99 -5.18
N ILE A 26 3.95 3.48 -6.41
CA ILE A 26 4.67 2.85 -7.51
C ILE A 26 5.49 3.90 -8.26
N LEU A 27 6.79 3.64 -8.39
CA LEU A 27 7.69 4.38 -9.27
C LEU A 27 7.58 3.80 -10.68
N VAL A 28 7.19 4.61 -11.66
CA VAL A 28 6.89 4.16 -13.02
C VAL A 28 7.73 4.93 -14.02
N PRO A 29 8.47 4.24 -14.90
CA PRO A 29 9.26 4.92 -15.92
C PRO A 29 8.35 5.71 -16.86
N TYR A 30 8.79 6.90 -17.24
CA TYR A 30 8.07 7.77 -18.16
C TYR A 30 9.07 8.31 -19.20
N LYS A 31 8.75 8.10 -20.49
CA LYS A 31 9.51 8.48 -21.70
C LYS A 31 10.62 7.54 -22.17
N GLU A 32 11.54 7.09 -21.30
CA GLU A 32 12.76 6.40 -21.75
C GLU A 32 12.67 4.86 -21.80
N TYR A 33 11.74 4.26 -21.06
CA TYR A 33 11.64 2.81 -20.93
C TYR A 33 10.23 2.33 -21.29
N ASP A 34 10.16 1.35 -22.18
CA ASP A 34 8.91 0.75 -22.69
C ASP A 34 8.58 -0.60 -22.05
N ASN A 35 9.52 -1.15 -21.28
CA ASN A 35 9.38 -2.41 -20.57
C ASN A 35 10.00 -2.33 -19.18
N THR A 36 9.54 -3.15 -18.24
CA THR A 36 10.08 -3.16 -16.88
C THR A 36 9.74 -4.46 -16.13
N ASN A 37 10.44 -4.72 -15.03
CA ASN A 37 10.05 -5.71 -14.03
C ASN A 37 9.40 -5.01 -12.84
N ILE A 38 8.34 -5.61 -12.30
CA ILE A 38 7.78 -5.13 -11.03
C ILE A 38 8.73 -5.53 -9.92
N SER A 39 9.19 -4.55 -9.15
CA SER A 39 9.95 -4.75 -7.92
C SER A 39 9.12 -4.26 -6.74
N ILE A 40 9.23 -4.92 -5.59
CA ILE A 40 8.53 -4.51 -4.36
C ILE A 40 9.46 -4.52 -3.16
N ARG A 41 9.34 -3.52 -2.30
CA ARG A 41 10.10 -3.46 -1.05
C ARG A 41 9.17 -3.30 0.13
N LEU A 42 9.26 -4.23 1.07
CA LEU A 42 8.59 -4.14 2.37
C LEU A 42 9.42 -3.26 3.31
N LYS A 43 8.77 -2.34 4.01
CA LYS A 43 9.43 -1.45 4.97
C LYS A 43 8.61 -1.41 6.26
N SER A 44 9.29 -1.58 7.39
CA SER A 44 8.65 -1.49 8.72
C SER A 44 8.20 -0.07 9.05
N ASN A 45 8.88 0.94 8.50
CA ASN A 45 8.55 2.35 8.69
C ASN A 45 7.56 2.87 7.64
N TYR A 46 6.64 2.05 7.14
CA TYR A 46 5.68 2.47 6.11
C TYR A 46 4.78 3.62 6.56
N ASP A 47 4.59 3.76 7.88
CA ASP A 47 3.93 4.88 8.51
C ASP A 47 4.55 6.25 8.15
N SER A 48 5.82 6.32 7.76
CA SER A 48 6.46 7.59 7.36
C SER A 48 5.97 8.10 6.01
N TYR A 49 5.37 7.25 5.18
CA TYR A 49 4.83 7.59 3.87
C TYR A 49 3.32 7.26 3.75
N ASP A 50 2.62 7.13 4.88
CA ASP A 50 1.17 6.94 4.92
C ASP A 50 0.44 8.30 4.92
N LEU A 51 -0.37 8.56 3.88
CA LEU A 51 -1.17 9.78 3.72
C LEU A 51 -2.31 9.91 4.74
N THR A 52 -2.67 8.84 5.44
CA THR A 52 -3.66 8.90 6.54
C THR A 52 -3.05 9.44 7.84
N LYS A 53 -1.71 9.42 7.94
CA LYS A 53 -0.95 9.81 9.14
C LYS A 53 -0.12 11.08 8.95
N ASN A 54 0.24 11.41 7.71
CA ASN A 54 1.14 12.52 7.39
C ASN A 54 0.55 13.42 6.30
N SER A 55 1.04 14.66 6.22
CA SER A 55 0.70 15.56 5.12
C SER A 55 1.28 15.08 3.79
N LEU A 56 0.65 15.49 2.68
CA LEU A 56 1.15 15.20 1.34
C LEU A 56 2.61 15.63 1.15
N GLU A 57 2.99 16.81 1.66
CA GLU A 57 4.36 17.32 1.56
C GLU A 57 5.38 16.39 2.24
N VAL A 58 5.09 15.93 3.46
CA VAL A 58 5.97 15.02 4.21
C VAL A 58 6.11 13.69 3.46
N VAL A 59 4.98 13.13 3.01
CA VAL A 59 4.96 11.88 2.25
C VAL A 59 5.76 12.01 0.95
N THR A 60 5.55 13.08 0.19
CA THR A 60 6.26 13.32 -1.08
C THR A 60 7.77 13.39 -0.87
N ASN A 61 8.23 14.11 0.16
CA ASN A 61 9.66 14.21 0.47
C ASN A 61 10.26 12.84 0.86
N GLU A 62 9.54 12.04 1.64
CA GLU A 62 9.97 10.67 1.97
C GLU A 62 10.05 9.77 0.72
N LEU A 63 9.05 9.82 -0.16
CA LEU A 63 9.04 9.04 -1.40
C LEU A 63 10.19 9.46 -2.34
N ILE A 64 10.46 10.76 -2.47
CA ILE A 64 11.63 11.25 -3.22
C ILE A 64 12.91 10.66 -2.63
N ASN A 65 13.06 10.62 -1.31
CA ASN A 65 14.24 10.01 -0.68
C ASN A 65 14.40 8.52 -1.00
N TYR A 66 13.31 7.77 -1.11
CA TYR A 66 13.37 6.36 -1.51
C TYR A 66 13.65 6.14 -2.99
N TYR A 67 13.14 7.00 -3.86
CA TYR A 67 13.15 6.76 -5.30
C TYR A 67 14.21 7.54 -6.08
N LYS A 68 14.74 8.67 -5.56
CA LYS A 68 15.69 9.53 -6.30
C LYS A 68 16.93 8.78 -6.82
N ASN A 69 17.42 7.82 -6.05
CA ASN A 69 18.60 7.02 -6.44
C ASN A 69 18.28 5.95 -7.49
N LEU A 70 16.99 5.72 -7.78
CA LEU A 70 16.52 4.75 -8.77
C LEU A 70 16.10 5.41 -10.08
N ASP A 71 15.95 6.74 -10.10
CA ASP A 71 15.39 7.47 -11.24
C ASP A 71 16.20 7.28 -12.53
N ASN A 72 17.51 7.04 -12.43
CA ASN A 72 18.38 6.82 -13.58
C ASN A 72 18.37 5.38 -14.14
N TYR A 73 17.56 4.47 -13.57
CA TYR A 73 17.54 3.06 -13.94
C TYR A 73 16.13 2.65 -14.37
N ASN A 74 15.98 1.66 -15.25
CA ASN A 74 14.69 1.09 -15.59
C ASN A 74 14.17 0.18 -14.46
N ILE A 75 13.72 0.81 -13.36
CA ILE A 75 13.26 0.11 -12.17
C ILE A 75 11.86 0.62 -11.81
N THR A 76 10.88 -0.26 -11.95
CA THR A 76 9.58 -0.07 -11.30
C THR A 76 9.63 -0.62 -9.88
N LEU A 77 9.57 0.26 -8.88
CA LEU A 77 9.57 -0.12 -7.47
C LEU A 77 8.25 0.24 -6.79
N ILE A 78 7.69 -0.72 -6.07
CA ILE A 78 6.48 -0.59 -5.26
C ILE A 78 6.84 -0.47 -3.78
N LEU A 79 6.22 0.50 -3.10
CA LEU A 79 6.21 0.65 -1.65
C LEU A 79 4.77 0.51 -1.14
N PRO A 80 4.40 -0.65 -0.57
CA PRO A 80 3.08 -0.84 0.01
C PRO A 80 2.89 -0.07 1.32
N VAL A 81 1.63 0.27 1.61
CA VAL A 81 1.18 0.84 2.89
C VAL A 81 0.27 -0.16 3.58
N PHE A 82 0.68 -0.70 4.72
CA PHE A 82 -0.06 -1.78 5.39
C PHE A 82 -1.00 -1.24 6.48
N TYR A 83 -2.27 -1.63 6.41
CA TYR A 83 -3.27 -1.23 7.41
C TYR A 83 -3.33 -2.19 8.59
N ASN A 84 -2.25 -2.30 9.37
CA ASN A 84 -2.13 -3.04 10.65
C ASN A 84 -0.65 -3.34 10.96
N ASN A 85 -0.38 -3.79 12.19
CA ASN A 85 0.95 -4.23 12.60
C ASN A 85 1.33 -5.62 12.03
N ILE A 86 0.82 -6.00 10.84
CA ILE A 86 1.11 -7.32 10.26
C ILE A 86 2.57 -7.47 9.89
N LEU A 87 3.20 -6.39 9.40
CA LEU A 87 4.63 -6.37 9.11
C LEU A 87 5.47 -6.62 10.38
N ASP A 88 5.08 -6.05 11.52
CA ASP A 88 5.77 -6.30 12.78
C ASP A 88 5.71 -7.77 13.21
N ARG A 89 4.58 -8.44 12.95
CA ARG A 89 4.41 -9.87 13.27
C ARG A 89 5.27 -10.75 12.38
N ILE A 90 5.22 -10.56 11.06
CA ILE A 90 5.97 -11.42 10.11
C ILE A 90 7.49 -11.25 10.21
N ARG A 91 7.96 -10.15 10.81
CA ARG A 91 9.38 -9.92 11.12
C ARG A 91 9.89 -10.84 12.23
N VAL A 92 9.09 -11.07 13.26
CA VAL A 92 9.53 -11.70 14.50
C VAL A 92 9.15 -13.18 14.54
N VAL A 93 7.97 -13.54 14.03
CA VAL A 93 7.39 -14.89 14.15
C VAL A 93 7.17 -15.50 12.78
N GLU A 94 7.52 -16.78 12.66
CA GLU A 94 7.12 -17.61 11.51
C GLU A 94 5.68 -18.08 11.73
N ASP A 95 4.75 -17.25 11.29
CA ASP A 95 3.32 -17.53 11.36
C ASP A 95 2.78 -17.65 9.94
N LEU A 96 2.46 -18.90 9.55
CA LEU A 96 2.01 -19.21 8.20
C LEU A 96 0.68 -18.53 7.86
N GLU A 97 -0.21 -18.33 8.84
CA GLU A 97 -1.47 -17.63 8.60
C GLU A 97 -1.21 -16.16 8.27
N MET A 98 -0.31 -15.52 9.03
CA MET A 98 0.11 -14.14 8.74
C MET A 98 0.80 -14.04 7.39
N TYR A 99 1.65 -15.01 7.03
CA TYR A 99 2.32 -15.06 5.73
C TYR A 99 1.31 -15.16 4.59
N GLN A 100 0.26 -15.98 4.75
CA GLN A 100 -0.82 -16.09 3.78
C GLN A 100 -1.65 -14.81 3.64
N ILE A 101 -1.85 -14.05 4.72
CA ILE A 101 -2.53 -12.75 4.65
C ILE A 101 -1.69 -11.76 3.84
N VAL A 102 -0.39 -11.67 4.13
CA VAL A 102 0.52 -10.79 3.38
C VAL A 102 0.64 -11.24 1.92
N ASP A 103 0.73 -12.54 1.65
CA ASP A 103 0.72 -13.13 0.30
C ASP A 103 -0.49 -12.66 -0.52
N ARG A 104 -1.71 -12.79 0.03
CA ARG A 104 -2.94 -12.30 -0.62
C ARG A 104 -2.87 -10.80 -0.90
N TYR A 105 -2.39 -10.02 0.08
CA TYR A 105 -2.25 -8.57 -0.06
C TYR A 105 -1.26 -8.20 -1.19
N LEU A 106 -0.11 -8.87 -1.25
CA LEU A 106 0.87 -8.68 -2.33
C LEU A 106 0.33 -9.11 -3.70
N GLY A 107 -0.45 -10.20 -3.75
CA GLY A 107 -1.11 -10.62 -4.98
C GLY A 107 -2.03 -9.56 -5.57
N VAL A 108 -2.82 -8.89 -4.73
CA VAL A 108 -3.67 -7.76 -5.15
C VAL A 108 -2.83 -6.59 -5.64
N ILE A 109 -1.73 -6.26 -4.95
CA ILE A 109 -0.80 -5.20 -5.38
C ILE A 109 -0.20 -5.51 -6.75
N PHE A 110 0.33 -6.71 -6.96
CA PHE A 110 0.96 -7.08 -8.23
C PHE A 110 -0.01 -7.03 -9.40
N ASN A 111 -1.24 -7.50 -9.20
CA ASN A 111 -2.27 -7.45 -10.24
C ASN A 111 -2.65 -6.01 -10.59
N ASN A 112 -2.85 -5.15 -9.59
CA ASN A 112 -3.16 -3.73 -9.84
C ASN A 112 -1.99 -2.99 -10.48
N ALA A 113 -0.75 -3.25 -10.04
CA ALA A 113 0.44 -2.68 -10.66
C ALA A 113 0.59 -3.12 -12.11
N TYR A 114 0.38 -4.41 -12.41
CA TYR A 114 0.40 -4.92 -13.78
C TYR A 114 -0.65 -4.22 -14.67
N MET A 115 -1.89 -4.12 -14.19
CA MET A 115 -2.97 -3.42 -14.91
C MET A 115 -2.63 -1.94 -15.13
N PHE A 116 -2.07 -1.27 -14.12
CA PHE A 116 -1.68 0.14 -14.24
C PHE A 116 -0.57 0.33 -15.27
N LEU A 117 0.49 -0.47 -15.21
CA LEU A 117 1.63 -0.36 -16.13
C LEU A 117 1.21 -0.64 -17.57
N THR A 118 0.44 -1.71 -17.80
CA THR A 118 -0.03 -2.09 -19.14
C THR A 118 -1.00 -1.07 -19.73
N LYS A 119 -1.91 -0.50 -18.92
CA LYS A 119 -2.78 0.62 -19.31
C LYS A 119 -1.98 1.85 -19.75
N ASN A 120 -0.79 2.06 -19.18
CA ASN A 120 0.11 3.15 -19.54
C ASN A 120 1.17 2.74 -20.58
N ASN A 121 0.91 1.69 -21.36
CA ASN A 121 1.78 1.20 -22.44
C ASN A 121 3.19 0.75 -21.99
N VAL A 122 3.36 0.36 -20.73
CA VAL A 122 4.60 -0.25 -20.24
C VAL A 122 4.47 -1.77 -20.26
N LYS A 123 5.36 -2.44 -21.00
CA LYS A 123 5.42 -3.90 -21.07
C LYS A 123 6.00 -4.48 -19.77
N VAL A 124 5.23 -5.30 -19.07
CA VAL A 124 5.69 -5.92 -17.83
C VAL A 124 6.29 -7.30 -18.08
N ASN A 125 7.55 -7.49 -17.68
CA ASN A 125 8.25 -8.78 -17.73
C ASN A 125 7.64 -9.79 -16.73
N ASN A 126 7.83 -11.09 -16.99
CA ASN A 126 7.21 -12.13 -16.18
C ASN A 126 7.71 -12.16 -14.72
N SER A 127 9.03 -11.98 -14.53
CA SER A 127 9.65 -12.02 -13.21
C SER A 127 9.28 -10.79 -12.37
N ILE A 128 8.97 -11.02 -11.11
CA ILE A 128 8.72 -10.00 -10.09
C ILE A 128 9.83 -10.10 -9.05
N TYR A 129 10.40 -8.96 -8.67
CA TYR A 129 11.51 -8.91 -7.74
C TYR A 129 11.05 -8.49 -6.35
N VAL A 130 11.31 -9.32 -5.35
CA VAL A 130 11.13 -8.94 -3.94
C VAL A 130 12.47 -8.44 -3.42
N ILE A 131 12.48 -7.16 -3.04
CA ILE A 131 13.66 -6.50 -2.51
C ILE A 131 13.82 -6.87 -1.05
N ASN A 132 14.85 -7.65 -0.77
CA ASN A 132 15.12 -8.06 0.58
C ASN A 132 15.68 -6.90 1.42
N ASN A 133 15.14 -6.80 2.62
CA ASN A 133 15.81 -6.22 3.76
C ASN A 133 15.92 -7.30 4.84
N ASP A 134 16.99 -7.30 5.62
CA ASP A 134 17.21 -8.32 6.65
C ASP A 134 16.02 -8.47 7.61
N SER A 135 15.23 -7.40 7.79
CA SER A 135 14.04 -7.39 8.65
C SER A 135 12.90 -8.33 8.22
N PHE A 136 12.76 -8.72 6.94
CA PHE A 136 11.66 -9.59 6.49
C PHE A 136 12.15 -10.90 5.84
N LYS A 137 13.42 -11.25 6.05
CA LYS A 137 14.09 -12.38 5.39
C LYS A 137 13.31 -13.69 5.43
N LYS A 138 12.72 -14.04 6.58
CA LYS A 138 11.96 -15.29 6.76
C LYS A 138 10.74 -15.35 5.85
N PHE A 139 9.92 -14.30 5.86
CA PHE A 139 8.77 -14.15 4.97
C PHE A 139 9.21 -14.14 3.50
N THR A 140 10.20 -13.34 3.14
CA THR A 140 10.69 -13.23 1.76
C THR A 140 11.18 -14.57 1.22
N ASN A 141 11.94 -15.33 2.02
CA ASN A 141 12.41 -16.66 1.63
C ASN A 141 11.26 -17.63 1.41
N TRP A 142 10.27 -17.63 2.31
CA TRP A 142 9.06 -18.43 2.15
C TRP A 142 8.29 -18.04 0.88
N PHE A 143 8.11 -16.75 0.66
CA PHE A 143 7.35 -16.21 -0.48
C PHE A 143 8.02 -16.52 -1.82
N VAL A 144 9.33 -16.34 -1.92
CA VAL A 144 10.13 -16.72 -3.10
C VAL A 144 10.08 -18.22 -3.35
N SER A 145 10.22 -19.04 -2.29
CA SER A 145 10.16 -20.50 -2.42
C SER A 145 8.80 -20.98 -2.94
N ARG A 146 7.71 -20.37 -2.46
CA ARG A 146 6.33 -20.67 -2.87
C ARG A 146 6.06 -20.36 -4.35
N TYR A 147 6.71 -19.32 -4.90
CA TYR A 147 6.46 -18.82 -6.26
C TYR A 147 7.74 -18.75 -7.10
N ASN A 148 8.63 -19.73 -6.95
CA ASN A 148 9.99 -19.74 -7.49
C ASN A 148 10.11 -19.60 -9.02
N ASN A 149 9.01 -19.80 -9.75
CA ASN A 149 8.92 -19.66 -11.20
C ASN A 149 8.65 -18.22 -11.68
N ARG A 150 8.29 -17.32 -10.75
CA ARG A 150 7.86 -15.95 -11.07
C ARG A 150 8.42 -14.91 -10.12
N ILE A 151 8.63 -15.27 -8.85
CA ILE A 151 9.12 -14.36 -7.83
C ILE A 151 10.59 -14.67 -7.57
N GLU A 152 11.43 -13.65 -7.70
CA GLU A 152 12.86 -13.74 -7.45
C GLU A 152 13.30 -12.79 -6.35
N TYR A 153 14.33 -13.19 -5.63
CA TYR A 153 15.03 -12.35 -4.67
C TYR A 153 16.01 -11.43 -5.39
N LYS A 154 15.98 -10.12 -5.09
CA LYS A 154 17.04 -9.19 -5.50
C LYS A 154 17.37 -8.18 -4.41
N THR A 155 18.61 -7.73 -4.34
CA THR A 155 18.96 -6.50 -3.61
C THR A 155 18.74 -5.29 -4.53
N ILE A 156 18.67 -4.09 -3.94
CA ILE A 156 18.66 -2.85 -4.75
C ILE A 156 19.92 -2.76 -5.62
N LEU A 157 21.06 -3.24 -5.13
CA LEU A 157 22.30 -3.26 -5.89
C LEU A 157 22.20 -4.20 -7.11
N ASP A 158 21.56 -5.35 -6.97
CA ASP A 158 21.37 -6.29 -8.08
C ASP A 158 20.49 -5.65 -9.18
N LEU A 159 19.39 -4.98 -8.79
CA LEU A 159 18.54 -4.26 -9.76
C LEU A 159 19.31 -3.20 -10.55
N VAL A 160 20.19 -2.46 -9.87
CA VAL A 160 21.01 -1.42 -10.49
C VAL A 160 22.07 -2.02 -11.41
N LYS A 161 22.68 -3.15 -11.03
CA LYS A 161 23.63 -3.89 -11.88
C LYS A 161 23.00 -4.45 -13.15
N ASP A 162 21.77 -4.95 -13.06
CA ASP A 162 21.04 -5.49 -14.21
C ASP A 162 20.69 -4.40 -15.24
N ASN A 163 20.70 -3.13 -14.83
CA ASN A 163 20.41 -1.98 -15.67
C ASN A 163 21.63 -1.39 -16.39
N GLY A 164 22.84 -1.94 -16.20
CA GLY A 164 24.02 -1.52 -16.95
C GLY A 164 25.36 -1.92 -16.32
N SER A 165 26.42 -1.92 -17.13
CA SER A 165 27.80 -2.07 -16.66
C SER A 165 28.34 -0.73 -16.17
N TYR A 166 28.23 -0.47 -14.86
CA TYR A 166 28.79 0.73 -14.25
C TYR A 166 30.18 0.41 -13.70
N SER A 167 31.17 1.23 -14.07
CA SER A 167 32.58 1.03 -13.71
C SER A 167 32.90 1.37 -12.25
N ASN A 168 32.04 2.13 -11.55
CA ASN A 168 32.21 2.50 -10.16
C ASN A 168 30.85 2.53 -9.43
N TYR A 169 30.61 1.58 -8.53
CA TYR A 169 29.55 1.65 -7.54
C TYR A 169 30.14 2.18 -6.23
N ASN A 170 29.81 3.40 -5.83
CA ASN A 170 30.10 3.84 -4.47
C ASN A 170 29.09 3.17 -3.53
N VAL A 171 29.48 2.01 -3.02
CA VAL A 171 28.77 1.34 -1.93
C VAL A 171 29.14 2.07 -0.64
N ILE A 172 28.24 2.88 -0.11
CA ILE A 172 28.40 3.43 1.23
C ILE A 172 27.66 2.46 2.16
N GLU A 173 28.42 1.64 2.86
CA GLU A 173 27.91 0.79 3.94
C GLU A 173 27.63 1.68 5.15
N THR A 174 26.36 1.82 5.49
CA THR A 174 25.94 2.33 6.81
C THR A 174 25.41 1.15 7.63
N PRO A 175 25.48 1.18 8.97
CA PRO A 175 25.13 0.03 9.82
C PRO A 175 23.70 -0.53 9.68
N ASN A 176 22.85 0.00 8.79
CA ASN A 176 21.51 -0.51 8.49
C ASN A 176 21.08 -0.37 7.02
N MET A 177 21.91 0.13 6.09
CA MET A 177 21.55 0.29 4.67
C MET A 177 22.79 0.31 3.75
N ASN A 178 22.70 -0.38 2.61
CA ASN A 178 23.62 -0.25 1.46
C ASN A 178 23.07 0.82 0.50
N PHE A 179 23.78 1.93 0.31
CA PHE A 179 23.48 2.92 -0.72
C PHE A 179 24.36 2.71 -1.96
N VAL A 180 23.79 2.91 -3.14
CA VAL A 180 24.53 3.00 -4.41
C VAL A 180 24.31 4.41 -4.95
N VAL A 181 25.37 5.21 -5.00
CA VAL A 181 25.33 6.57 -5.57
C VAL A 181 25.98 6.54 -6.96
N GLY A 182 25.18 6.71 -8.01
CA GLY A 182 25.68 7.07 -9.33
C GLY A 182 25.85 8.59 -9.41
N LYS A 183 27.01 9.08 -9.85
CA LYS A 183 27.21 10.51 -10.12
C LYS A 183 26.72 10.83 -11.54
N ASN A 184 25.84 11.81 -11.69
CA ASN A 184 26.19 13.17 -12.11
C ASN A 184 24.99 14.11 -11.94
N THR A 185 25.25 15.26 -11.32
CA THR A 185 24.36 16.41 -11.03
C THR A 185 23.18 16.17 -10.10
N GLU A 186 22.98 17.11 -9.16
CA GLU A 186 21.78 17.18 -8.34
C GLU A 186 20.55 17.34 -9.26
N PRO A 187 19.47 16.57 -9.06
CA PRO A 187 18.28 16.70 -9.88
C PRO A 187 17.66 18.07 -9.64
N THR A 188 17.56 18.87 -10.71
CA THR A 188 16.76 20.10 -10.71
C THR A 188 15.30 19.70 -10.67
N ILE A 189 14.67 19.76 -9.49
CA ILE A 189 13.26 19.42 -9.32
C ILE A 189 12.41 20.52 -9.96
N GLU A 190 11.96 20.33 -11.19
CA GLU A 190 10.86 21.12 -11.75
C GLU A 190 9.56 20.70 -11.06
N LYS A 191 9.18 21.42 -9.99
CA LYS A 191 7.82 21.33 -9.42
C LYS A 191 6.82 21.80 -10.48
N THR A 192 6.30 20.88 -11.27
CA THR A 192 5.23 21.16 -12.22
C THR A 192 3.87 20.74 -11.65
N VAL A 193 3.07 21.78 -11.45
CA VAL A 193 1.60 21.86 -11.55
C VAL A 193 0.77 21.37 -10.36
N GLU A 194 0.10 22.36 -9.77
CA GLU A 194 -1.07 22.29 -8.90
C GLU A 194 -2.11 21.29 -9.42
N MET A 195 -2.41 20.24 -8.66
CA MET A 195 -3.60 19.42 -8.88
C MET A 195 -4.50 19.47 -7.65
N GLU A 196 -5.55 20.28 -7.81
CA GLU A 196 -6.85 20.29 -7.14
C GLU A 196 -6.90 19.73 -5.71
N LEU A 197 -6.74 20.65 -4.76
CA LEU A 197 -6.94 20.50 -3.31
C LEU A 197 -8.32 19.92 -2.91
N GLU A 198 -9.28 19.82 -3.84
CA GLU A 198 -10.70 19.65 -3.54
C GLU A 198 -11.14 18.21 -3.20
N THR A 199 -10.31 17.19 -3.47
CA THR A 199 -10.71 15.78 -3.20
C THR A 199 -10.16 15.17 -1.91
N PHE A 200 -9.12 15.74 -1.30
CA PHE A 200 -8.58 15.23 -0.04
C PHE A 200 -9.19 15.92 1.19
N ASP A 201 -9.53 17.21 1.09
CA ASP A 201 -10.17 17.96 2.18
C ASP A 201 -11.56 17.42 2.54
N ASN A 202 -12.30 16.87 1.57
CA ASN A 202 -13.62 16.30 1.81
C ASN A 202 -13.60 14.95 2.56
N LEU A 203 -12.50 14.18 2.48
CA LEU A 203 -12.31 12.94 3.25
C LEU A 203 -11.80 13.23 4.67
N ALA A 204 -10.90 14.21 4.81
CA ALA A 204 -10.42 14.67 6.11
C ALA A 204 -11.53 15.38 6.92
N LYS A 205 -12.35 16.24 6.29
CA LYS A 205 -13.50 16.88 6.96
C LYS A 205 -14.55 15.88 7.42
N LYS A 206 -14.89 14.87 6.60
CA LYS A 206 -15.85 13.81 7.01
C LYS A 206 -15.38 13.05 8.24
N THR A 207 -14.07 12.75 8.31
CA THR A 207 -13.49 11.99 9.42
C THR A 207 -13.36 12.83 10.70
N ILE A 208 -13.19 14.15 10.58
CA ILE A 208 -13.11 15.08 11.71
C ILE A 208 -14.51 15.47 12.23
N GLU A 209 -15.51 15.62 11.37
CA GLU A 209 -16.91 15.87 11.77
C GLU A 209 -17.53 14.68 12.50
N GLU A 210 -17.19 13.44 12.11
CA GLU A 210 -17.64 12.23 12.84
C GLU A 210 -16.97 12.08 14.21
N LYS A 211 -15.75 12.63 14.40
CA LYS A 211 -15.03 12.58 15.69
C LYS A 211 -15.26 13.79 16.61
N LYS A 212 -15.88 14.87 16.13
CA LYS A 212 -16.17 16.09 16.93
C LYS A 212 -17.56 16.14 17.58
N LYS A 213 -18.38 15.08 17.49
CA LYS A 213 -19.58 14.97 18.33
C LYS A 213 -19.20 14.41 19.70
N GLU A 214 -18.74 15.31 20.58
CA GLU A 214 -18.66 15.04 22.02
C GLU A 214 -20.04 14.87 22.66
N PRO A 215 -20.14 14.13 23.78
CA PRO A 215 -21.40 13.67 24.35
C PRO A 215 -22.07 14.79 25.16
N ARG A 216 -23.35 15.09 24.87
CA ARG A 216 -24.15 15.99 25.70
C ARG A 216 -25.41 15.32 26.23
N LYS A 217 -25.55 15.53 27.54
CA LYS A 217 -26.56 15.19 28.55
C LYS A 217 -28.02 15.13 28.07
N ARG A 218 -28.78 14.27 28.78
CA ARG A 218 -30.26 14.17 28.81
C ARG A 218 -30.94 15.53 28.75
N GLU A 219 -31.82 15.70 27.78
CA GLU A 219 -33.07 16.46 27.90
C GLU A 219 -34.18 15.66 27.18
N GLU A 220 -35.28 15.45 27.89
CA GLU A 220 -36.48 14.80 27.41
C GLU A 220 -37.17 15.68 26.37
N THR A 221 -37.26 15.20 25.12
CA THR A 221 -38.26 15.69 24.17
C THR A 221 -38.86 14.52 23.41
N LEU A 222 -40.13 14.25 23.73
CA LEU A 222 -41.03 13.42 22.95
C LEU A 222 -41.22 14.07 21.57
N VAL A 223 -40.62 13.50 20.53
CA VAL A 223 -41.06 13.68 19.15
C VAL A 223 -41.04 12.31 18.48
N GLY A 224 -42.24 11.82 18.16
CA GLY A 224 -42.45 10.51 17.57
C GLY A 224 -41.78 10.38 16.21
N SER A 225 -40.95 9.35 16.08
CA SER A 225 -40.46 8.84 14.80
C SER A 225 -40.99 7.42 14.64
N SER A 226 -41.98 7.28 13.78
CA SER A 226 -42.46 6.01 13.25
C SER A 226 -41.33 5.28 12.55
N GLY A 227 -41.10 4.01 12.90
CA GLY A 227 -40.44 3.07 12.00
C GLY A 227 -39.06 2.55 12.42
N PHE A 228 -38.88 2.13 13.66
CA PHE A 228 -37.90 1.08 13.96
C PHE A 228 -38.60 -0.05 14.72
N VAL A 229 -39.06 -1.05 13.97
CA VAL A 229 -39.41 -2.34 14.56
C VAL A 229 -38.10 -2.94 15.06
N SER A 230 -37.88 -2.91 16.38
CA SER A 230 -36.71 -3.52 16.98
C SER A 230 -36.71 -5.01 16.62
N TYR A 231 -35.70 -5.47 15.90
CA TYR A 231 -35.52 -6.87 15.53
C TYR A 231 -35.50 -7.80 16.77
N ILE A 232 -35.20 -7.24 17.94
CA ILE A 232 -35.28 -7.92 19.24
C ILE A 232 -36.75 -8.20 19.62
N LEU A 233 -37.66 -7.25 19.39
CA LEU A 233 -39.09 -7.43 19.64
C LEU A 233 -39.70 -8.43 18.64
N LEU A 234 -39.30 -8.33 17.36
CA LEU A 234 -39.74 -9.29 16.34
C LEU A 234 -39.24 -10.71 16.64
N GLY A 235 -38.00 -10.84 17.11
CA GLY A 235 -37.43 -12.11 17.55
C GLY A 235 -38.12 -12.68 18.80
N ALA A 236 -38.49 -11.83 19.76
CA ALA A 236 -39.23 -12.27 20.93
C ALA A 236 -40.65 -12.77 20.58
N VAL A 237 -41.35 -12.05 19.69
CA VAL A 237 -42.69 -12.46 19.23
C VAL A 237 -42.61 -13.76 18.42
N SER A 238 -41.64 -13.91 17.51
CA SER A 238 -41.49 -15.14 16.74
C SER A 238 -41.16 -16.35 17.63
N PHE A 239 -40.35 -16.15 18.67
CA PHE A 239 -40.00 -17.21 19.62
C PHE A 239 -41.21 -17.69 20.44
N ILE A 240 -42.05 -16.76 20.91
CA ILE A 240 -43.27 -17.10 21.66
C ILE A 240 -44.27 -17.86 20.77
N VAL A 241 -44.46 -17.42 19.52
CA VAL A 241 -45.33 -18.10 18.55
C VAL A 241 -44.80 -19.51 18.24
N PHE A 242 -43.48 -19.67 18.12
CA PHE A 242 -42.86 -20.96 17.86
C PHE A 242 -43.04 -21.95 19.02
N ILE A 243 -42.89 -21.49 20.27
CA ILE A 243 -43.18 -22.30 21.46
C ILE A 243 -44.67 -22.66 21.54
N GLY A 244 -45.56 -21.72 21.23
CA GLY A 244 -47.01 -21.99 21.20
C GLY A 244 -47.40 -23.04 20.16
N LEU A 245 -46.80 -22.98 18.97
CA LEU A 245 -46.99 -24.00 17.93
C LEU A 245 -46.43 -25.36 18.35
N LEU A 246 -45.22 -25.40 18.92
CA LEU A 246 -44.64 -26.63 19.45
C LEU A 246 -45.54 -27.27 20.52
N TYR A 247 -46.13 -26.48 21.41
CA TYR A 247 -47.05 -26.99 22.42
C TYR A 247 -48.35 -27.57 21.82
N LEU A 248 -48.80 -27.02 20.68
CA LEU A 248 -49.96 -27.53 19.94
C LEU A 248 -49.66 -28.82 19.15
N PHE A 249 -48.40 -29.02 18.71
CA PHE A 249 -47.98 -30.20 17.94
C PHE A 249 -47.41 -31.35 18.77
N VAL A 250 -47.13 -31.13 20.06
CA VAL A 250 -46.63 -32.16 21.01
C VAL A 250 -47.77 -32.78 21.84
N LYS A 251 -49.03 -32.53 21.45
CA LYS A 251 -50.21 -33.21 21.97
C LYS A 251 -50.79 -34.14 20.92
#